data_AF-A0A5A7RFZ3-F1
#
_entry.id   AF-A0A5A7RFZ3-F1
#
_cell.length_a   1.000
_cell.length_b   1.000
_cell.length_c   1.000
_cell.angle_alpha   90.00
_cell.angle_beta   90.00
_cell.angle_gamma   90.00
#
_symmetry.space_group_name_H-M   'P 1'
#
loop_
_entity.id
_entity.type
_entity.pdbx_description
1 polymer ?
#
loop_
_entity_poly.entity_id
_entity_poly.type
_entity_poly.pdbx_seq_one_letter_code
_entity_poly.pdbx_strand_id
1 'polypeptide(L)'
;MCWEPLSDDILYNQRKLLNSPELNIGKYEIKNLALYEVEKSLRRRWRSLRDFNSMPYSTINDRENSLNRMLLDELNYDRKAMAMNMKSYCQQWLLNNILDMKP
;
A
#
# COMPACT_ATOMS: atom_id res chain seq x y z
N MET A 1 11.59 -8.14 21.37
CA MET A 1 11.14 -6.99 20.54
C MET A 1 11.03 -7.49 19.11
N CYS A 2 9.86 -7.34 18.46
CA CYS A 2 9.60 -7.92 17.13
C CYS A 2 9.72 -6.90 15.97
N TRP A 3 9.82 -5.61 16.28
CA TRP A 3 9.78 -4.52 15.29
C TRP A 3 11.14 -4.15 14.70
N GLU A 4 12.25 -4.43 15.41
CA GLU A 4 13.60 -4.08 14.96
C GLU A 4 13.95 -4.65 13.58
N PRO A 5 13.76 -5.96 13.29
CA PRO A 5 14.03 -6.50 11.94
C PRO A 5 13.04 -6.01 10.88
N LEU A 6 11.89 -5.46 11.29
CA LEU A 6 10.89 -4.88 10.38
C LEU A 6 11.19 -3.41 10.06
N SER A 7 12.27 -2.86 10.62
CA SER A 7 12.62 -1.45 10.49
C SER A 7 13.87 -1.17 9.64
N ASP A 8 14.52 -2.23 9.16
CA ASP A 8 15.81 -2.17 8.46
C ASP A 8 15.73 -1.37 7.14
N ASP A 9 14.61 -1.44 6.43
CA ASP A 9 14.40 -0.80 5.13
C ASP A 9 13.79 0.61 5.23
N ILE A 10 13.30 1.02 6.40
CA ILE A 10 12.56 2.28 6.57
C ILE A 10 13.43 3.48 6.26
N LEU A 11 14.65 3.54 6.82
CA LEU A 11 15.54 4.66 6.58
C LEU A 11 15.88 4.79 5.09
N TYR A 12 16.10 3.66 4.43
CA TYR A 12 16.35 3.60 2.99
C TYR A 12 15.14 4.10 2.19
N ASN A 13 13.94 3.60 2.51
CA ASN A 13 12.69 3.98 1.84
C ASN A 13 12.39 5.48 2.02
N GLN A 14 12.61 6.03 3.21
CA GLN A 14 12.41 7.46 3.49
C GLN A 14 13.39 8.36 2.73
N ARG A 15 14.68 7.98 2.68
CA ARG A 15 15.70 8.69 1.87
C ARG A 15 15.32 8.74 0.40
N LYS A 16 14.83 7.61 -0.13
CA LYS A 16 14.38 7.49 -1.51
C LYS A 16 13.12 8.33 -1.79
N LEU A 17 12.17 8.34 -0.86
CA LEU A 17 10.93 9.13 -0.98
C LEU A 17 11.21 10.64 -1.00
N LEU A 18 12.11 11.10 -0.12
CA LEU A 18 12.42 12.52 0.07
C LEU A 18 13.60 13.02 -0.79
N ASN A 19 14.18 12.16 -1.64
CA ASN A 19 15.40 12.43 -2.42
C ASN A 19 16.54 13.03 -1.56
N SER A 20 16.62 12.62 -0.30
CA SER A 20 17.51 13.23 0.70
C SER A 20 18.43 12.17 1.30
N PRO A 21 19.62 11.94 0.75
CA PRO A 21 20.51 10.87 1.19
C PRO A 21 21.10 11.10 2.59
N GLU A 22 21.16 12.35 3.04
CA GLU A 22 21.67 12.74 4.37
C GLU A 22 20.62 12.59 5.49
N LEU A 23 19.40 12.18 5.15
CA LEU A 23 18.33 12.04 6.14
C LEU A 23 18.72 11.02 7.21
N ASN A 24 18.67 11.47 8.47
CA ASN A 24 18.85 10.66 9.65
C ASN A 24 17.60 10.79 10.52
N ILE A 25 17.00 9.64 10.82
CA ILE A 25 15.73 9.53 11.55
C ILE A 25 16.04 8.89 12.90
N GLY A 26 15.48 9.42 13.98
CA GLY A 26 15.73 8.86 15.31
C GLY A 26 15.18 7.44 15.48
N LYS A 27 15.76 6.62 16.37
CA LYS A 27 15.29 5.24 16.63
C LYS A 27 13.80 5.18 17.01
N TYR A 28 13.30 6.19 17.72
CA TYR A 28 11.88 6.30 18.07
C TYR A 28 10.99 6.55 16.86
N GLU A 29 11.42 7.40 15.94
CA GLU A 29 10.69 7.69 14.70
C GLU A 29 10.73 6.51 13.74
N ILE A 30 11.89 5.86 13.58
CA ILE A 30 12.04 4.61 12.82
C ILE A 30 11.06 3.56 13.34
N LYS A 31 10.99 3.38 14.67
CA LYS A 31 10.04 2.46 15.30
C LYS A 31 8.59 2.82 14.94
N ASN A 32 8.22 4.10 15.03
CA ASN A 32 6.85 4.53 14.74
C ASN A 32 6.49 4.33 13.26
N LEU A 33 7.41 4.62 12.35
CA LEU A 33 7.24 4.37 10.91
C LEU A 33 7.10 2.86 10.64
N ALA A 34 7.89 2.02 11.32
CA ALA A 34 7.83 0.56 11.16
C ALA A 34 6.46 0.02 11.53
N LEU A 35 5.99 0.43 12.70
CA LEU A 35 4.69 0.04 13.20
C LEU A 35 3.57 0.54 12.28
N TYR A 36 3.68 1.75 11.74
CA TYR A 36 2.70 2.26 10.77
C TYR A 36 2.67 1.46 9.46
N GLU A 37 3.83 1.07 8.90
CA GLU A 37 3.88 0.25 7.69
C GLU A 37 3.34 -1.17 7.91
N VAL A 38 3.63 -1.76 9.07
CA VAL A 38 3.08 -3.06 9.48
C VAL A 38 1.57 -2.96 9.64
N GLU A 39 1.07 -1.93 10.32
CA GLU A 39 -0.36 -1.68 10.47
C GLU A 39 -1.06 -1.53 9.11
N LYS A 40 -0.47 -0.75 8.18
CA LYS A 40 -0.98 -0.60 6.82
C LYS A 40 -1.06 -1.95 6.08
N SER A 41 -0.07 -2.81 6.27
CA SER A 41 -0.04 -4.14 5.66
C SER A 41 -1.05 -5.10 6.28
N LEU A 42 -1.22 -5.07 7.61
CA LEU A 42 -2.22 -5.86 8.33
C LEU A 42 -3.64 -5.46 7.94
N ARG A 43 -3.91 -4.16 7.79
CA ARG A 43 -5.21 -3.67 7.34
C ARG A 43 -5.62 -4.17 5.97
N ARG A 44 -4.66 -4.36 5.05
CA ARG A 44 -4.96 -5.00 3.75
C ARG A 44 -5.56 -6.39 3.91
N ARG A 45 -5.31 -7.03 5.05
CA ARG A 45 -5.81 -8.35 5.45
C ARG A 45 -6.86 -8.26 6.56
N TRP A 46 -7.47 -7.09 6.77
CA TRP A 46 -8.51 -6.85 7.79
C TRP A 46 -8.07 -7.14 9.23
N ARG A 47 -6.78 -6.98 9.50
CA ARG A 47 -6.19 -7.12 10.84
C ARG A 47 -5.59 -5.81 11.29
N SER A 48 -5.36 -5.67 12.59
CA SER A 48 -4.63 -4.55 13.19
C SER A 48 -3.53 -5.07 14.11
N LEU A 49 -2.53 -4.24 14.38
CA LEU A 49 -1.54 -4.43 15.44
C LEU A 49 -2.21 -4.62 16.80
N ARG A 50 -3.44 -4.11 16.99
CA ARG A 50 -4.25 -4.38 18.19
C ARG A 50 -4.56 -5.87 18.39
N ASP A 51 -4.57 -6.66 17.32
CA ASP A 51 -4.80 -8.11 17.39
C ASP A 51 -3.54 -8.88 17.82
N PHE A 52 -2.40 -8.19 17.99
CA PHE A 52 -1.11 -8.78 18.34
C PHE A 52 -0.59 -8.19 19.66
N ASN A 53 -0.87 -8.87 20.78
CA ASN A 53 -0.46 -8.46 22.12
C ASN A 53 1.06 -8.24 22.30
N SER A 54 1.89 -8.76 21.39
CA SER A 54 3.36 -8.67 21.46
C SER A 54 3.95 -7.42 20.78
N MET A 55 3.14 -6.60 20.09
CA MET A 55 3.64 -5.40 19.39
C MET A 55 3.12 -4.09 20.00
N PRO A 56 4.01 -3.11 20.26
CA PRO A 56 3.60 -1.77 20.68
C PRO A 56 2.89 -1.04 19.52
N TYR A 57 1.96 -0.14 19.85
CA TYR A 57 1.24 0.67 18.85
C TYR A 57 2.01 1.94 18.48
N SER A 58 1.89 2.42 17.24
CA SER A 58 2.53 3.67 16.79
C SER A 58 1.78 4.90 17.32
N THR A 59 2.52 5.94 17.71
CA THR A 59 1.93 7.25 18.10
C THR A 59 1.44 8.08 16.89
N ILE A 60 1.71 7.62 15.66
CA ILE A 60 1.32 8.33 14.44
C ILE A 60 -0.21 8.37 14.36
N ASN A 61 -0.77 9.59 14.33
CA ASN A 61 -2.20 9.79 14.41
C ASN A 61 -2.89 9.26 13.16
N ASP A 62 -3.65 8.22 13.39
CA ASP A 62 -4.35 7.35 12.47
C ASP A 62 -5.61 8.03 11.89
N ARG A 63 -5.48 9.26 11.36
CA ARG A 63 -6.61 9.99 10.78
C ARG A 63 -7.21 9.28 9.56
N GLU A 64 -6.41 8.47 8.86
CA GLU A 64 -6.90 7.60 7.78
C GLU A 64 -7.66 6.36 8.29
N ASN A 65 -7.57 6.00 9.58
CA ASN A 65 -8.18 4.79 10.12
C ASN A 65 -9.69 4.87 10.30
N SER A 66 -10.22 6.08 10.47
CA SER A 66 -11.65 6.28 10.68
C SER A 66 -12.43 6.35 9.38
N LEU A 67 -11.76 6.43 8.24
CA LEU A 67 -12.38 6.48 6.92
C LEU A 67 -12.64 5.05 6.44
N ASN A 68 -13.86 4.80 5.96
CA ASN A 68 -14.21 3.52 5.35
C ASN A 68 -13.33 3.32 4.11
N ARG A 69 -12.38 2.37 4.19
CA ARG A 69 -11.41 2.11 3.13
C ARG A 69 -12.07 1.81 1.79
N MET A 70 -13.22 1.15 1.76
CA MET A 70 -13.95 0.88 0.50
C MET A 70 -14.41 2.16 -0.16
N LEU A 71 -14.88 3.14 0.62
CA LEU A 71 -15.24 4.47 0.13
C LEU A 71 -14.01 5.24 -0.36
N LEU A 72 -12.88 5.13 0.33
CA LEU A 72 -11.64 5.80 -0.06
C LEU A 72 -11.04 5.21 -1.35
N ASP A 73 -11.08 3.89 -1.48
CA ASP A 73 -10.66 3.17 -2.69
C ASP A 73 -11.58 3.53 -3.88
N GLU A 74 -12.89 3.65 -3.67
CA GLU A 74 -13.86 4.10 -4.69
C GLU A 74 -13.61 5.56 -5.12
N LEU A 75 -13.36 6.46 -4.17
CA LEU A 75 -13.07 7.88 -4.46
C LEU A 75 -11.77 8.06 -5.25
N ASN A 76 -10.76 7.22 -4.97
CA ASN A 76 -9.47 7.24 -5.66
C ASN A 76 -9.47 6.41 -6.96
N TYR A 77 -10.59 5.78 -7.32
CA TYR A 77 -10.66 4.92 -8.49
C TYR A 77 -10.60 5.71 -9.81
N ASP A 78 -9.56 5.46 -10.62
CA ASP A 78 -9.42 6.10 -11.93
C ASP A 78 -10.31 5.45 -12.99
N ARG A 79 -11.49 6.05 -13.19
CA ARG A 79 -12.45 5.64 -14.22
C ARG A 79 -11.90 5.73 -15.65
N LYS A 80 -10.94 6.62 -15.92
CA LYS A 80 -10.34 6.75 -17.27
C LYS A 80 -9.41 5.57 -17.54
N ALA A 81 -8.59 5.19 -16.56
CA ALA A 81 -7.77 3.99 -16.63
C ALA A 81 -8.65 2.74 -16.84
N MET A 82 -9.78 2.63 -16.13
CA MET A 82 -10.73 1.54 -16.32
C MET A 82 -11.28 1.48 -17.75
N ALA A 83 -11.71 2.62 -18.31
CA ALA A 83 -12.26 2.68 -19.67
C ALA A 83 -11.21 2.30 -20.73
N MET A 84 -9.95 2.73 -20.54
CA MET A 84 -8.84 2.34 -21.42
C MET A 84 -8.56 0.84 -21.35
N ASN A 85 -8.51 0.27 -20.14
CA ASN A 85 -8.32 -1.17 -19.94
C ASN A 85 -9.46 -1.96 -20.57
N MET A 86 -10.71 -1.53 -20.38
CA MET A 86 -11.88 -2.14 -21.00
C MET A 86 -11.77 -2.15 -22.54
N LYS A 87 -11.38 -1.02 -23.13
CA LYS A 87 -11.18 -0.93 -24.59
C LYS A 87 -10.08 -1.86 -25.08
N SER A 88 -8.96 -1.95 -24.35
CA SER A 88 -7.85 -2.86 -24.66
C SER A 88 -8.31 -4.33 -24.59
N TYR A 89 -9.05 -4.72 -23.55
CA TYR A 89 -9.60 -6.07 -23.43
C TYR A 89 -10.58 -6.40 -24.56
N CYS A 90 -11.46 -5.48 -24.93
CA CYS A 90 -12.34 -5.68 -26.08
C CYS A 90 -11.55 -5.85 -27.39
N GLN A 91 -10.48 -5.07 -27.59
CA GLN A 91 -9.60 -5.20 -28.75
C GLN A 91 -8.88 -6.55 -28.76
N GLN A 92 -8.33 -7.00 -27.63
CA GLN A 92 -7.68 -8.30 -27.50
C GLN A 92 -8.67 -9.44 -27.76
N TRP A 93 -9.87 -9.36 -27.19
CA TRP A 93 -10.91 -10.35 -27.40
C TRP A 93 -11.33 -10.45 -28.87
N LEU A 94 -11.48 -9.31 -29.56
CA LEU A 94 -11.74 -9.29 -31.00
C LEU A 94 -10.59 -9.93 -31.79
N LEU A 95 -9.34 -9.59 -31.47
CA LEU A 95 -8.17 -10.11 -32.17
C LEU A 95 -8.07 -11.64 -32.07
N ASN A 96 -8.33 -12.19 -30.88
CA ASN A 96 -8.29 -13.63 -30.63
C ASN A 96 -9.44 -14.37 -31.34
N ASN A 97 -10.68 -13.86 -31.29
CA ASN A 97 -11.81 -14.53 -31.91
C ASN A 97 -11.88 -14.36 -33.44
N ILE A 98 -11.25 -13.32 -34.01
CA ILE A 98 -11.15 -13.16 -35.46
C ILE A 98 -10.08 -14.09 -36.06
N LEU A 99 -9.04 -14.45 -35.29
CA LEU A 99 -8.03 -15.43 -35.71
C LEU A 99 -8.58 -16.87 -35.78
N ASP A 100 -9.53 -17.21 -34.92
CA ASP A 100 -10.22 -18.52 -34.91
C ASP A 100 -11.29 -18.66 -36.02
N MET A 101 -11.65 -17.56 -36.70
CA MET A 101 -12.64 -17.52 -37.80
C MET A 101 -12.01 -17.41 -39.20
N LYS A 102 -10.74 -17.79 -39.37
CA LYS A 102 -10.19 -17.98 -40.73
C LYS A 102 -10.57 -19.37 -41.26
N PRO A 103 -11.18 -19.47 -42.46
CA PRO A 103 -11.47 -20.76 -43.10
C PRO A 103 -10.19 -21.54 -43.45
#